data_AF-A0A1C6I2H2-F1
#
_entry.id   AF-A0A1C6I2H2-F1
#
_cell.length_a   1.000
_cell.length_b   1.000
_cell.length_c   1.000
_cell.angle_alpha   90.00
_cell.angle_beta   90.00
_cell.angle_gamma   90.00
#
_symmetry.space_group_name_H-M   'P 1'
#
loop_
_entity.id
_entity.type
_entity.pdbx_description
1 polymer ?
#
loop_
_entity_poly.entity_id
_entity_poly.type
_entity_poly.pdbx_seq_one_letter_code
_entity_poly.pdbx_strand_id
1 'polypeptide(L)'
;MGKTIILNLSGVKLLGDVLDVGESYGVIYNISKDTIDEVCVDLLEGSIDEKSIQGEYDVCTIFFYLSNLWRESARVQLINEVSKLIKVGGEIYIWDINKEMGEVSNNKVMAVLPSGKIKEFEFKNLNPISTSNIDNTKKMLENMYSIKEEKLWEDIFFIRGEKIK
;
A
#
# COMPACT_ATOMS: atom_id res chain seq x y z
N MET A 1 -1.95 25.24 3.43
CA MET A 1 -0.99 24.87 4.48
C MET A 1 -1.04 23.36 4.61
N GLY A 2 0.09 22.67 4.52
CA GLY A 2 0.12 21.22 4.67
C GLY A 2 -0.15 20.83 6.12
N LYS A 3 -0.88 19.73 6.32
CA LYS A 3 -1.08 19.17 7.67
C LYS A 3 -0.05 18.07 7.93
N THR A 4 0.19 17.82 9.22
CA THR A 4 1.01 16.68 9.66
C THR A 4 0.09 15.57 10.09
N ILE A 5 0.16 14.42 9.43
CA ILE A 5 -0.64 13.23 9.74
C ILE A 5 0.26 12.21 10.44
N ILE A 6 -0.21 11.70 11.58
CA ILE A 6 0.47 10.64 12.32
C ILE A 6 -0.10 9.29 11.86
N LEU A 7 0.72 8.48 11.22
CA LEU A 7 0.36 7.15 10.78
C LEU A 7 0.96 6.13 11.75
N ASN A 8 0.13 5.52 12.58
CA ASN A 8 0.60 4.54 13.56
C ASN A 8 0.68 3.13 12.94
N LEU A 9 1.90 2.66 12.70
CA LEU A 9 2.22 1.34 12.14
C LEU A 9 2.80 0.40 13.20
N SER A 10 2.76 0.77 14.49
CA SER A 10 3.39 -0.01 15.57
C SER A 10 2.89 -1.45 15.70
N GLY A 11 1.63 -1.70 15.31
CA GLY A 11 1.02 -3.03 15.31
C GLY A 11 1.16 -3.82 14.02
N VAL A 12 1.80 -3.26 12.98
CA VAL A 12 1.94 -3.91 11.67
C VAL A 12 3.01 -4.99 11.74
N LYS A 13 2.68 -6.18 11.24
CA LYS A 13 3.60 -7.31 11.11
C LYS A 13 3.48 -7.84 9.69
N LEU A 14 4.57 -7.81 8.95
CA LEU A 14 4.69 -8.39 7.62
C LEU A 14 5.53 -9.66 7.78
N LEU A 15 5.04 -10.80 7.31
CA LEU A 15 5.66 -12.12 7.51
C LEU A 15 5.88 -12.79 6.16
N GLY A 16 7.02 -13.47 5.99
CA GLY A 16 7.41 -14.15 4.75
C GLY A 16 7.95 -13.19 3.69
N ASP A 17 7.83 -13.58 2.42
CA ASP A 17 8.33 -12.79 1.30
C ASP A 17 7.40 -11.60 1.00
N VAL A 18 7.95 -10.39 1.06
CA VAL A 18 7.22 -9.12 0.92
C VAL A 18 7.53 -8.49 -0.43
N LEU A 19 6.50 -8.31 -1.25
CA LEU A 19 6.53 -7.47 -2.44
C LEU A 19 6.16 -6.03 -2.07
N ASP A 20 7.08 -5.09 -2.24
CA ASP A 20 6.84 -3.67 -1.96
C ASP A 20 6.69 -2.89 -3.27
N VAL A 21 5.51 -2.29 -3.47
CA VAL A 21 5.10 -1.66 -4.73
C VAL A 21 5.12 -0.15 -4.60
N GLY A 22 5.96 0.48 -5.42
CA GLY A 22 6.15 1.94 -5.44
C GLY A 22 7.17 2.44 -4.41
N GLU A 23 7.26 3.77 -4.29
CA GLU A 23 8.18 4.40 -3.33
C GLU A 23 7.56 4.43 -1.93
N SER A 24 7.93 3.46 -1.11
CA SER A 24 7.46 3.32 0.28
C SER A 24 8.18 4.23 1.28
N TYR A 25 8.97 5.21 0.83
CA TYR A 25 9.75 6.16 1.68
C TYR A 25 10.66 5.47 2.71
N GLY A 26 11.07 4.23 2.42
CA GLY A 26 11.81 3.36 3.34
C GLY A 26 10.99 2.88 4.55
N VAL A 27 9.68 3.14 4.63
CA VAL A 27 8.81 2.71 5.74
C VAL A 27 8.70 1.20 5.78
N ILE A 28 8.29 0.58 4.66
CA ILE A 28 8.08 -0.88 4.58
C ILE A 28 9.38 -1.64 4.87
N TYR A 29 10.50 -1.24 4.25
CA TYR A 29 11.81 -1.83 4.55
C TYR A 29 12.16 -1.81 6.05
N ASN A 30 11.86 -0.72 6.77
CA ASN A 30 12.14 -0.66 8.20
C ASN A 30 11.17 -1.52 9.03
N ILE A 31 9.89 -1.60 8.65
CA ILE A 31 8.92 -2.50 9.28
C ILE A 31 9.41 -3.94 9.17
N SER A 32 9.76 -4.37 7.95
CA SER A 32 10.22 -5.72 7.65
C SER A 32 11.54 -6.08 8.35
N LYS A 33 12.48 -5.13 8.40
CA LYS A 33 13.76 -5.34 9.09
C LYS A 33 13.60 -5.47 10.60
N ASP A 34 12.62 -4.80 11.19
CA ASP A 34 12.36 -4.85 12.62
C ASP A 34 11.66 -6.18 13.04
N THR A 35 11.07 -6.94 12.09
CA THR A 35 10.34 -8.21 12.32
C THR A 35 11.16 -9.47 11.99
N ILE A 36 12.48 -9.44 12.19
CA ILE A 36 13.47 -10.49 11.85
C ILE A 36 12.94 -11.93 12.10
N ASP A 37 12.49 -12.58 11.03
CA ASP A 37 12.30 -14.05 10.96
C ASP A 37 12.25 -14.53 9.49
N GLU A 38 13.06 -13.95 8.59
CA GLU A 38 13.09 -14.17 7.12
C GLU A 38 12.07 -13.33 6.32
N VAL A 39 12.39 -12.05 6.09
CA VAL A 39 11.64 -11.19 5.17
C VAL A 39 12.54 -10.72 4.04
N CYS A 40 12.29 -11.20 2.82
CA CYS A 40 12.86 -10.64 1.59
C CYS A 40 11.94 -9.53 1.09
N VAL A 41 12.51 -8.37 0.71
CA VAL A 41 11.74 -7.23 0.20
C VAL A 41 12.18 -6.94 -1.23
N ASP A 42 11.29 -7.21 -2.18
CA ASP A 42 11.49 -6.87 -3.59
C ASP A 42 10.73 -5.60 -3.94
N LEU A 43 11.47 -4.60 -4.45
CA LEU A 43 10.96 -3.28 -4.81
C LEU A 43 10.65 -3.24 -6.31
N LEU A 44 9.39 -3.07 -6.69
CA LEU A 44 9.00 -2.90 -8.08
C LEU A 44 8.58 -1.44 -8.38
N GLU A 45 9.40 -0.77 -9.19
CA GLU A 45 9.08 0.49 -9.85
C GLU A 45 8.91 0.25 -11.36
N GLY A 46 7.66 0.18 -11.86
CA GLY A 46 7.38 0.07 -13.29
C GLY A 46 6.69 -1.23 -13.73
N SER A 47 6.87 -1.61 -15.00
CA SER A 47 6.19 -2.76 -15.62
C SER A 47 6.77 -4.09 -15.13
N ILE A 48 5.90 -4.94 -14.59
CA ILE A 48 6.19 -6.29 -14.08
C ILE A 48 6.51 -7.21 -15.26
N ASP A 49 7.67 -7.88 -15.26
CA ASP A 49 8.02 -8.90 -16.28
C ASP A 49 7.41 -10.25 -15.84
N GLU A 50 6.36 -10.69 -16.54
CA GLU A 50 5.45 -11.78 -16.15
C GLU A 50 6.08 -13.19 -16.14
N LYS A 51 7.33 -13.37 -16.61
CA LYS A 51 7.77 -14.68 -17.14
C LYS A 51 8.32 -15.71 -16.16
N SER A 52 8.45 -15.43 -14.86
CA SER A 52 9.01 -16.42 -13.93
C SER A 52 8.51 -16.39 -12.49
N ILE A 53 7.64 -15.47 -12.10
CA ILE A 53 7.30 -15.21 -10.69
C ILE A 53 5.77 -15.21 -10.58
N GLN A 54 5.15 -16.33 -10.23
CA GLN A 54 3.71 -16.37 -9.95
C GLN A 54 3.48 -17.05 -8.60
N GLY A 55 2.83 -16.33 -7.67
CA GLY A 55 2.54 -16.84 -6.33
C GLY A 55 3.76 -17.05 -5.44
N GLU A 56 4.80 -16.22 -5.57
CA GLU A 56 6.00 -16.30 -4.74
C GLU A 56 5.88 -15.53 -3.43
N TYR A 57 5.09 -14.45 -3.39
CA TYR A 57 5.05 -13.57 -2.23
C TYR A 57 3.93 -13.92 -1.26
N ASP A 58 4.25 -13.83 0.04
CA ASP A 58 3.32 -13.92 1.16
C ASP A 58 2.52 -12.63 1.33
N VAL A 59 3.18 -11.49 1.15
CA VAL A 59 2.63 -10.18 1.46
C VAL A 59 2.96 -9.21 0.34
N CYS A 60 2.00 -8.36 -0.02
CA CYS A 60 2.21 -7.21 -0.89
C CYS A 60 1.84 -5.92 -0.16
N THR A 61 2.73 -4.93 -0.22
CA THR A 61 2.49 -3.59 0.31
C THR A 61 2.37 -2.59 -0.81
N ILE A 62 1.32 -1.77 -0.76
CA ILE A 62 1.14 -0.62 -1.64
C ILE A 62 1.02 0.61 -0.75
N PHE A 63 2.04 1.46 -0.75
CA PHE A 63 2.15 2.59 0.18
C PHE A 63 2.13 3.93 -0.58
N PHE A 64 1.02 4.67 -0.46
CA PHE A 64 0.78 5.96 -1.12
C PHE A 64 0.99 5.97 -2.64
N TYR A 65 0.73 4.83 -3.30
CA TYR A 65 1.04 4.65 -4.72
C TYR A 65 -0.19 4.67 -5.64
N LEU A 66 -1.34 4.12 -5.23
CA LEU A 66 -2.51 4.07 -6.10
C LEU A 66 -3.04 5.46 -6.42
N SER A 67 -3.02 6.39 -5.47
CA SER A 67 -3.48 7.76 -5.69
C SER A 67 -2.65 8.54 -6.72
N ASN A 68 -1.40 8.12 -6.98
CA ASN A 68 -0.58 8.69 -8.05
C ASN A 68 -1.07 8.25 -9.43
N LEU A 69 -1.81 7.15 -9.52
CA LEU A 69 -2.44 6.66 -10.75
C LEU A 69 -3.80 7.35 -10.95
N TRP A 70 -3.84 8.33 -11.85
CA TRP A 70 -5.05 9.11 -12.14
C TRP A 70 -6.24 8.30 -12.68
N ARG A 71 -5.99 7.17 -13.38
CA ARG A 71 -7.02 6.36 -14.02
C ARG A 71 -7.37 5.18 -13.13
N GLU A 72 -8.66 4.97 -12.91
CA GLU A 72 -9.18 3.78 -12.24
C GLU A 72 -8.70 2.48 -12.90
N SER A 73 -8.74 2.41 -14.23
CA SER A 73 -8.26 1.25 -14.99
C SER A 73 -6.79 0.93 -14.76
N ALA A 74 -5.94 1.94 -14.57
CA ALA A 74 -4.52 1.74 -14.26
C ALA A 74 -4.32 1.16 -12.85
N ARG A 75 -5.13 1.61 -11.87
CA ARG A 75 -5.13 1.04 -10.51
C ARG A 75 -5.60 -0.40 -10.50
N VAL A 76 -6.71 -0.68 -11.18
CA VAL A 76 -7.24 -2.05 -11.33
C VAL A 76 -6.22 -2.95 -12.01
N GLN A 77 -5.57 -2.46 -13.08
CA GLN A 77 -4.53 -3.21 -13.77
C GLN A 77 -3.35 -3.50 -12.84
N LEU A 78 -2.83 -2.50 -12.12
CA LEU A 78 -1.75 -2.72 -11.15
C LEU A 78 -2.13 -3.78 -10.11
N ILE A 79 -3.31 -3.63 -9.49
CA ILE A 79 -3.79 -4.57 -8.48
C ILE A 79 -3.88 -5.98 -9.07
N ASN A 80 -4.40 -6.14 -10.29
CA ASN A 80 -4.46 -7.44 -10.96
C ASN A 80 -3.06 -8.02 -11.22
N GLU A 81 -2.11 -7.23 -11.70
CA GLU A 81 -0.75 -7.68 -11.99
C GLU A 81 0.00 -8.10 -10.72
N VAL A 82 0.00 -7.28 -9.67
CA VAL A 82 0.64 -7.64 -8.40
C VAL A 82 -0.06 -8.82 -7.73
N SER A 83 -1.38 -8.96 -7.92
CA SER A 83 -2.13 -10.10 -7.42
C SER A 83 -1.68 -11.42 -8.05
N LYS A 84 -1.16 -11.44 -9.28
CA LYS A 84 -0.60 -12.68 -9.86
C LYS A 84 0.64 -13.15 -9.08
N LEU A 85 1.40 -12.22 -8.51
CA LEU A 85 2.65 -12.50 -7.80
C LEU A 85 2.41 -13.01 -6.37
N ILE A 86 1.26 -12.69 -5.78
CA ILE A 86 0.90 -13.06 -4.40
C ILE A 86 0.27 -14.45 -4.38
N LYS A 87 0.65 -15.32 -3.44
CA LYS A 87 0.05 -16.65 -3.30
C LYS A 87 -1.37 -16.61 -2.75
N VAL A 88 -2.17 -17.64 -3.01
CA VAL A 88 -3.49 -17.79 -2.38
C VAL A 88 -3.31 -17.92 -0.86
N GLY A 89 -4.11 -17.19 -0.09
CA GLY A 89 -3.94 -17.03 1.37
C GLY A 89 -2.89 -15.98 1.78
N GLY A 90 -2.13 -15.44 0.82
CA GLY A 90 -1.26 -14.28 1.05
C GLY A 90 -2.06 -12.99 1.24
N GLU A 91 -1.39 -11.92 1.64
CA GLU A 91 -2.04 -10.68 2.07
C GLU A 91 -1.64 -9.48 1.24
N ILE A 92 -2.58 -8.55 1.05
CA ILE A 92 -2.32 -7.23 0.49
C ILE A 92 -2.60 -6.16 1.53
N TYR A 93 -1.64 -5.26 1.71
CA TYR A 93 -1.71 -4.12 2.62
C TYR A 93 -1.63 -2.84 1.79
N ILE A 94 -2.68 -2.02 1.85
CA ILE A 94 -2.76 -0.78 1.09
C ILE A 94 -2.92 0.37 2.06
N TRP A 95 -1.95 1.29 2.07
CA TRP A 95 -2.09 2.60 2.68
C TRP A 95 -2.17 3.62 1.56
N ASP A 96 -3.22 4.42 1.52
CA ASP A 96 -3.31 5.50 0.53
C ASP A 96 -4.18 6.64 1.04
N ILE A 97 -4.24 7.72 0.26
CA ILE A 97 -5.06 8.87 0.60
C ILE A 97 -6.53 8.68 0.24
N ASN A 98 -7.38 9.21 1.10
CA ASN A 98 -8.76 9.52 0.80
C ASN A 98 -8.82 10.96 0.25
N LYS A 99 -9.12 11.10 -1.04
CA LYS A 99 -9.03 12.34 -1.80
C LYS A 99 -10.13 12.39 -2.86
N GLU A 100 -10.96 13.42 -2.77
CA GLU A 100 -12.04 13.69 -3.71
C GLU A 100 -11.59 14.58 -4.88
N MET A 101 -12.43 14.68 -5.92
CA MET A 101 -12.12 15.50 -7.08
C MET A 101 -12.07 16.98 -6.70
N GLY A 102 -11.04 17.69 -7.18
CA GLY A 102 -10.78 19.09 -6.87
C GLY A 102 -9.89 19.31 -5.64
N GLU A 103 -9.66 18.28 -4.84
CA GLU A 103 -8.74 18.35 -3.70
C GLU A 103 -7.29 18.18 -4.17
N VAL A 104 -6.35 18.65 -3.35
CA VAL A 104 -4.92 18.40 -3.48
C VAL A 104 -4.36 18.03 -2.12
N SER A 105 -3.39 17.13 -2.10
CA SER A 105 -2.72 16.71 -0.87
C SER A 105 -1.27 17.17 -0.89
N ASN A 106 -0.85 17.86 0.17
CA ASN A 106 0.54 18.18 0.45
C ASN A 106 0.72 18.03 1.95
N ASN A 107 0.93 16.79 2.38
CA ASN A 107 0.89 16.41 3.78
C ASN A 107 2.27 15.92 4.22
N LYS A 108 2.68 16.32 5.42
CA LYS A 108 3.78 15.68 6.11
C LYS A 108 3.22 14.44 6.80
N VAL A 109 3.83 13.28 6.61
CA VAL A 109 3.44 12.04 7.28
C VAL A 109 4.53 11.66 8.28
N MET A 110 4.13 11.38 9.51
CA MET A 110 4.98 10.83 10.56
C MET A 110 4.55 9.39 10.83
N ALA A 111 5.27 8.43 10.26
CA ALA A 111 5.01 7.01 10.45
C ALA A 111 5.69 6.50 11.73
N VAL A 112 4.89 6.04 12.70
CA VAL A 112 5.39 5.39 13.92
C VAL A 112 5.55 3.90 13.64
N LEU A 113 6.79 3.42 13.60
CA LEU A 113 7.15 2.05 13.23
C LEU A 113 6.99 1.06 14.40
N PRO A 114 6.96 -0.27 14.16
CA PRO A 114 6.95 -1.28 15.21
C PRO A 114 8.06 -1.13 16.26
N SER A 115 9.26 -0.70 15.86
CA SER A 115 10.36 -0.41 16.80
C SER A 115 10.16 0.85 17.66
N GLY A 116 9.08 1.61 17.44
CA GLY A 116 8.85 2.92 18.07
C GLY A 116 9.61 4.07 17.40
N LYS A 117 10.44 3.80 16.37
CA LYS A 117 11.08 4.83 15.55
C LYS A 117 10.02 5.61 14.76
N ILE A 118 10.29 6.88 14.50
CA ILE A 118 9.45 7.73 13.66
C ILE A 118 10.16 7.96 12.33
N LYS A 119 9.47 7.65 11.23
CA LYS A 119 9.91 7.99 9.88
C LYS A 119 9.06 9.14 9.34
N GLU A 120 9.70 10.23 8.96
CA GLU A 120 9.03 11.40 8.41
C GLU A 120 9.24 11.48 6.90
N PHE A 121 8.18 11.80 6.16
CA PHE A 121 8.25 12.07 4.74
C PHE A 121 7.17 13.07 4.32
N GLU A 122 7.36 13.71 3.17
CA GLU A 122 6.33 14.54 2.54
C GLU A 122 5.65 13.74 1.45
N PHE A 123 4.33 13.67 1.50
CA PHE A 123 3.51 13.09 0.45
C PHE A 123 2.77 14.20 -0.29
N LYS A 124 2.90 14.22 -1.62
CA LYS A 124 2.32 15.24 -2.50
C LYS A 124 1.53 14.61 -3.62
N ASN A 125 0.24 14.92 -3.67
CA ASN A 125 -0.64 14.62 -4.79
C ASN A 125 -1.35 15.91 -5.22
N LEU A 126 -0.75 16.62 -6.17
CA LEU A 126 -1.20 17.93 -6.63
C LEU A 126 -2.17 17.86 -7.82
N ASN A 127 -2.50 16.65 -8.28
CA ASN A 127 -3.39 16.46 -9.43
C ASN A 127 -4.85 16.59 -8.95
N PRO A 128 -5.61 17.63 -9.30
CA PRO A 128 -6.99 17.79 -8.81
C PRO A 128 -7.98 16.81 -9.46
N ILE A 129 -7.58 16.13 -10.53
CA ILE A 129 -8.43 15.18 -11.25
C ILE A 129 -8.33 13.77 -10.65
N SER A 130 -7.20 13.42 -10.03
CA SER A 130 -7.06 12.11 -9.39
C SER A 130 -8.00 12.02 -8.19
N THR A 131 -8.73 10.91 -8.09
CA THR A 131 -9.55 10.59 -6.94
C THR A 131 -9.09 9.26 -6.36
N SER A 132 -9.14 9.12 -5.05
CA SER A 132 -8.76 7.90 -4.36
C SER A 132 -9.59 7.81 -3.10
N ASN A 133 -10.28 6.70 -2.88
CA ASN A 133 -11.03 6.50 -1.65
C ASN A 133 -11.06 5.01 -1.29
N ILE A 134 -11.37 4.77 -0.02
CA ILE A 134 -11.36 3.42 0.55
C ILE A 134 -12.40 2.51 -0.12
N ASP A 135 -13.59 3.03 -0.45
CA ASP A 135 -14.68 2.24 -1.00
C ASP A 135 -14.42 1.78 -2.44
N ASN A 136 -13.84 2.65 -3.26
CA ASN A 136 -13.41 2.29 -4.61
C ASN A 136 -12.28 1.27 -4.56
N THR A 137 -11.30 1.45 -3.66
CA THR A 137 -10.22 0.48 -3.49
C THR A 137 -10.74 -0.89 -3.03
N LYS A 138 -11.72 -0.93 -2.13
CA LYS A 138 -12.40 -2.18 -1.75
C LYS A 138 -13.05 -2.87 -2.94
N LYS A 139 -13.81 -2.15 -3.77
CA LYS A 139 -14.42 -2.71 -4.99
C LYS A 139 -13.39 -3.31 -5.96
N MET A 140 -12.20 -2.71 -6.06
CA MET A 140 -11.12 -3.27 -6.88
C MET A 140 -10.60 -4.60 -6.33
N LEU A 141 -10.67 -4.81 -5.02
CA LEU A 141 -10.18 -5.99 -4.32
C LEU A 141 -11.24 -7.09 -4.16
N GLU A 142 -12.53 -6.76 -4.09
CA GLU A 142 -13.66 -7.66 -3.76
C GLU A 142 -13.65 -8.99 -4.51
N ASN A 143 -13.21 -9.00 -5.77
CA ASN A 143 -13.18 -10.22 -6.55
C ASN A 143 -12.02 -11.14 -6.17
N MET A 144 -10.89 -10.64 -5.69
CA MET A 144 -9.67 -11.43 -5.47
C MET A 144 -9.29 -11.57 -4.00
N TYR A 145 -9.81 -10.71 -3.13
CA TYR A 145 -9.45 -10.65 -1.72
C TYR A 145 -10.68 -10.62 -0.81
N SER A 146 -10.55 -11.30 0.33
CA SER A 146 -11.40 -11.12 1.49
C SER A 146 -10.82 -10.00 2.36
N ILE A 147 -11.54 -8.88 2.50
CA ILE A 147 -11.12 -7.76 3.35
C ILE A 147 -11.16 -8.18 4.82
N LYS A 148 -10.02 -8.06 5.52
CA LYS A 148 -9.86 -8.45 6.93
C LYS A 148 -9.82 -7.27 7.87
N GLU A 149 -9.29 -6.13 7.40
CA GLU A 149 -9.15 -4.93 8.20
C GLU A 149 -9.29 -3.69 7.32
N GLU A 150 -9.96 -2.67 7.84
CA GLU A 150 -10.01 -1.35 7.24
C GLU A 150 -9.83 -0.29 8.34
N LYS A 151 -9.10 0.78 8.03
CA LYS A 151 -8.94 1.93 8.92
C LYS A 151 -8.97 3.21 8.12
N LEU A 152 -9.46 4.29 8.73
CA LEU A 152 -9.43 5.63 8.17
C LEU A 152 -8.89 6.58 9.24
N TRP A 153 -7.83 7.30 8.89
CA TRP A 153 -7.19 8.32 9.71
C TRP A 153 -7.12 9.61 8.92
N GLU A 154 -8.08 10.50 9.19
CA GLU A 154 -8.25 11.74 8.43
C GLU A 154 -8.30 11.48 6.91
N ASP A 155 -7.22 11.80 6.19
CA ASP A 155 -7.12 11.69 4.74
C ASP A 155 -6.32 10.45 4.32
N ILE A 156 -5.98 9.54 5.24
CA ILE A 156 -5.28 8.28 4.93
C ILE A 156 -6.20 7.13 5.27
N PHE A 157 -6.39 6.21 4.33
CA PHE A 157 -7.03 4.93 4.61
C PHE A 157 -6.01 3.79 4.61
N PHE A 158 -6.40 2.71 5.26
CA PHE A 158 -5.72 1.42 5.20
C PHE A 158 -6.70 0.30 4.91
N ILE A 159 -6.26 -0.66 4.09
CA ILE A 159 -6.97 -1.90 3.80
C ILE A 159 -5.99 -3.06 3.94
N ARG A 160 -6.39 -4.11 4.66
CA ARG A 160 -5.78 -5.44 4.63
C ARG A 160 -6.75 -6.43 3.97
N GLY A 161 -6.31 -7.09 2.91
CA GLY A 161 -7.05 -8.16 2.25
C GLY A 161 -6.26 -9.46 2.23
N GLU A 162 -6.94 -10.59 2.37
CA GLU A 162 -6.37 -11.93 2.19
C GLU A 162 -6.81 -12.49 0.84
N LYS A 163 -5.86 -12.94 0.02
CA LYS A 163 -6.13 -13.41 -1.35
C LYS A 163 -6.91 -14.72 -1.31
N ILE A 164 -8.06 -14.75 -1.99
CA ILE A 164 -8.95 -15.93 -2.03
C ILE A 164 -8.77 -16.78 -3.29
N LYS A 165 -8.23 -16.21 -4.37
CA LYS A 165 -8.00 -16.90 -5.65
C LYS A 165 -6.90 -16.22 -6.46
#